data_AF-A0A517QTR7-F1
#
_entry.id   AF-A0A517QTR7-F1
#
_cell.length_a   1.000
_cell.length_b   1.000
_cell.length_c   1.000
_cell.angle_alpha   90.00
_cell.angle_beta   90.00
_cell.angle_gamma   90.00
#
_symmetry.space_group_name_H-M   'P 1'
#
loop_
_entity.id
_entity.type
_entity.pdbx_description
1 polymer ?
#
loop_
_entity_poly.entity_id
_entity_poly.type
_entity_poly.pdbx_seq_one_letter_code
_entity_poly.pdbx_strand_id
1 'polypeptide(L)'
;MTSKHNQFLKPAMHLRASRWMPVVIFFLMTQTSVFSQTSVVVPEAVLQAQQHRIETVERVASSVVAIFAPGGQGGGSGVLISSDGFAVTNFHVVQGLGGFMKCGLNDGRLYDAVLVGIDPTGDVAVVKLLGRDDFPHAEIGDSDTVKMGDWTFAMGNPFLLADDFQPTVTYGMVSGTHRYQYPAGTFLEYTDCIQVDTSINAGNSGGPLFNINGEVIGINGRISVEKRGKVNVGAGYSISINQVMHFLDHLKSGRIVDHATLGATVTSTSDGAVVVSNILETSEAYRRGLRQGDELISFAGRPVRSVNQYKNILGIYPKNWQVPLSFQRDGERFDIVVQLAGLHRRAELAGGPTPSAPEPDEKEKPKIPIPIPHMGKKKEPDIPKEYLKLYEEKNGYANYYFNQIAQDRFLETIQRWGDFSSKPRMWALDATFKDGAPLQIRMQPEAIAAKFEQGFAVLELGGEFTAEPMDSGGLLASLEQLKQLLIDPKDYFTEFYYVGSEPLDGQGERVDVLVTTKGLLISRWYFQQESGALIGVDTVIDEEHDSCKIRFGEMRDLDGVKFPSRLTVRSGGQLWGELDVTSLKFLDPDSKGSP
;
A
#
# COMPACT_ATOMS: atom_id res chain seq x y z
N MET A 1 11.57 -19.80 -75.58
CA MET A 1 11.02 -18.81 -76.53
C MET A 1 11.61 -17.45 -76.18
N THR A 2 12.52 -16.97 -77.05
CA THR A 2 12.84 -15.57 -77.42
C THR A 2 12.62 -14.43 -76.41
N SER A 3 13.47 -13.40 -76.22
CA SER A 3 14.79 -13.00 -76.74
C SER A 3 15.01 -11.51 -76.38
N LYS A 4 16.14 -11.16 -75.72
CA LYS A 4 17.06 -9.99 -75.93
C LYS A 4 16.54 -8.54 -75.72
N HIS A 5 17.19 -7.73 -74.85
CA HIS A 5 18.30 -6.74 -75.10
C HIS A 5 17.88 -5.55 -75.99
N ASN A 6 18.36 -4.29 -75.91
CA ASN A 6 19.38 -3.56 -75.14
C ASN A 6 19.19 -2.04 -75.40
N GLN A 7 19.61 -1.21 -74.43
CA GLN A 7 20.43 0.03 -74.51
C GLN A 7 20.32 1.09 -75.65
N PHE A 8 20.26 2.36 -75.18
CA PHE A 8 20.98 3.60 -75.58
C PHE A 8 21.06 4.09 -77.05
N LEU A 9 20.66 5.35 -77.30
CA LEU A 9 21.52 6.49 -77.77
C LEU A 9 20.68 7.72 -78.26
N LYS A 10 21.06 8.92 -77.80
CA LYS A 10 20.89 10.26 -78.47
C LYS A 10 21.96 10.39 -79.59
N PRO A 11 21.94 11.31 -80.60
CA PRO A 11 21.87 12.80 -80.42
C PRO A 11 21.43 13.71 -81.63
N ALA A 12 21.65 15.03 -81.47
CA ALA A 12 21.77 16.16 -82.45
C ALA A 12 20.48 16.70 -83.13
N MET A 13 20.04 17.96 -83.03
CA MET A 13 20.62 19.34 -83.13
C MET A 13 20.85 19.83 -84.57
N HIS A 14 20.05 20.81 -85.05
CA HIS A 14 20.51 22.03 -85.75
C HIS A 14 19.39 23.04 -86.12
N LEU A 15 19.79 24.32 -86.07
CA LEU A 15 19.10 25.61 -86.23
C LEU A 15 18.56 25.92 -87.64
N ARG A 16 17.60 26.86 -87.73
CA ARG A 16 17.77 28.13 -88.48
C ARG A 16 16.79 29.24 -88.07
N ALA A 17 17.31 30.46 -88.11
CA ALA A 17 16.71 31.72 -87.68
C ALA A 17 16.20 32.58 -88.85
N SER A 18 15.31 33.54 -88.58
CA SER A 18 15.34 34.85 -89.24
C SER A 18 14.68 35.96 -88.39
N ARG A 19 15.36 37.10 -88.35
CA ARG A 19 15.20 38.28 -87.48
C ARG A 19 14.17 39.26 -88.01
N TRP A 20 13.43 39.94 -87.13
CA TRP A 20 13.09 41.37 -87.21
C TRP A 20 13.10 41.96 -85.78
N MET A 21 13.75 43.10 -85.61
CA MET A 21 13.91 43.91 -84.38
C MET A 21 14.16 45.36 -84.86
N PRO A 22 14.01 46.46 -84.07
CA PRO A 22 13.57 46.66 -82.67
C PRO A 22 12.45 47.73 -82.53
N VAL A 23 11.87 47.90 -81.34
CA VAL A 23 11.86 49.17 -80.55
C VAL A 23 11.50 48.83 -79.10
N VAL A 24 12.17 49.53 -78.20
CA VAL A 24 12.31 49.37 -76.75
C VAL A 24 11.09 49.91 -75.98
N ILE A 25 10.55 49.12 -75.05
CA ILE A 25 10.12 49.57 -73.70
C ILE A 25 10.42 48.43 -72.72
N PHE A 26 11.40 48.64 -71.84
CA PHE A 26 11.69 47.76 -70.71
C PHE A 26 10.69 48.08 -69.59
N PHE A 27 9.75 47.16 -69.31
CA PHE A 27 9.05 47.11 -68.02
C PHE A 27 9.38 45.77 -67.37
N LEU A 28 10.52 45.74 -66.68
CA LEU A 28 10.90 44.60 -65.84
C LEU A 28 10.13 44.76 -64.52
N MET A 29 8.91 44.22 -64.45
CA MET A 29 8.29 43.92 -63.16
C MET A 29 9.12 42.79 -62.53
N THR A 30 10.11 43.15 -61.73
CA THR A 30 10.68 42.22 -60.76
C THR A 30 9.62 42.01 -59.69
N GLN A 31 8.82 40.95 -59.80
CA GLN A 31 8.16 40.38 -58.63
C GLN A 31 9.28 39.79 -57.76
N THR A 32 9.89 40.63 -56.93
CA THR A 32 10.54 40.14 -55.72
C THR A 32 9.43 39.64 -54.83
N SER A 33 9.20 38.34 -54.81
CA SER A 33 8.47 37.72 -53.72
C SER A 33 9.27 38.00 -52.46
N VAL A 34 8.88 39.05 -51.74
CA VAL A 34 9.34 39.30 -50.38
C VAL A 34 8.74 38.16 -49.56
N PHE A 35 9.53 37.10 -49.34
CA PHE A 35 9.28 36.22 -48.21
C PHE A 35 9.47 37.10 -46.97
N SER A 36 8.39 37.70 -46.51
CA SER A 36 8.35 38.33 -45.20
C SER A 36 8.63 37.20 -44.21
N GLN A 37 9.85 37.14 -43.68
CA GLN A 37 10.13 36.35 -42.48
C GLN A 37 9.35 37.01 -41.36
N THR A 38 8.08 36.63 -41.20
CA THR A 38 7.36 36.85 -39.96
C THR A 38 8.13 36.07 -38.91
N SER A 39 8.98 36.76 -38.14
CA SER A 39 9.56 36.21 -36.93
C SER A 39 8.39 35.79 -36.03
N VAL A 40 8.15 34.49 -35.91
CA VAL A 40 7.14 33.96 -35.00
C VAL A 40 7.67 34.22 -33.60
N VAL A 41 7.17 35.28 -32.95
CA VAL A 41 7.46 35.56 -31.55
C VAL A 41 6.70 34.53 -30.72
N VAL A 42 7.43 33.59 -30.12
CA VAL A 42 6.84 32.62 -29.20
C VAL A 42 6.40 33.39 -27.94
N PRO A 43 5.14 33.23 -27.48
CA PRO A 43 4.69 33.90 -26.27
C PRO A 43 5.57 33.53 -25.07
N GLU A 44 5.90 34.52 -24.24
CA GLU A 44 6.76 34.34 -23.06
C GLU A 44 6.24 33.22 -22.12
N ALA A 45 4.92 33.12 -21.94
CA ALA A 45 4.30 32.06 -21.14
C ALA A 45 4.62 30.65 -21.65
N VAL A 46 4.80 30.46 -22.96
CA VAL A 46 5.17 29.16 -23.54
C VAL A 46 6.63 28.83 -23.24
N LEU A 47 7.51 29.82 -23.31
CA LEU A 47 8.93 29.67 -22.94
C LEU A 47 9.07 29.35 -21.45
N GLN A 48 8.31 30.03 -20.59
CA GLN A 48 8.28 29.77 -19.15
C GLN A 48 7.76 28.36 -18.84
N ALA A 49 6.67 27.92 -19.48
CA ALA A 49 6.16 26.56 -19.31
C ALA A 49 7.17 25.50 -19.78
N GLN A 50 7.87 25.75 -20.89
CA GLN A 50 8.93 24.87 -21.37
C GLN A 50 10.13 24.82 -20.40
N GLN A 51 10.52 25.96 -19.86
CA GLN A 51 11.62 26.06 -18.89
C GLN A 51 11.27 25.35 -17.59
N HIS A 52 10.08 25.61 -17.05
CA HIS A 52 9.57 24.93 -15.86
C HIS A 52 9.56 23.40 -16.02
N ARG A 53 9.14 22.91 -17.21
CA ARG A 53 9.21 21.48 -17.55
C ARG A 53 10.64 20.92 -17.47
N ILE A 54 11.61 21.63 -18.04
CA ILE A 54 13.02 21.21 -18.04
C ILE A 54 13.56 21.16 -16.61
N GLU A 55 13.32 22.21 -15.83
CA GLU A 55 13.76 22.31 -14.43
C GLU A 55 13.14 21.21 -13.55
N THR A 56 11.84 20.91 -13.74
CA THR A 56 11.19 19.79 -13.05
C THR A 56 11.88 18.47 -13.38
N VAL A 57 12.13 18.19 -14.66
CA VAL A 57 12.80 16.95 -15.10
C VAL A 57 14.19 16.82 -14.49
N GLU A 58 15.00 17.88 -14.53
CA GLU A 58 16.35 17.89 -13.96
C GLU A 58 16.34 17.65 -12.45
N ARG A 59 15.42 18.29 -11.72
CA ARG A 59 15.29 18.16 -10.27
C ARG A 59 14.93 16.75 -9.84
N VAL A 60 13.91 16.15 -10.47
CA VAL A 60 13.37 14.85 -10.02
C VAL A 60 14.22 13.66 -10.47
N ALA A 61 15.06 13.82 -11.49
CA ALA A 61 15.91 12.75 -12.02
C ALA A 61 16.77 12.05 -10.95
N SER A 62 17.21 12.81 -9.93
CA SER A 62 18.03 12.28 -8.83
C SER A 62 17.33 11.26 -7.94
N SER A 63 15.99 11.29 -7.89
CA SER A 63 15.19 10.35 -7.10
C SER A 63 14.91 9.02 -7.82
N VAL A 64 15.24 8.91 -9.11
CA VAL A 64 14.94 7.73 -9.93
C VAL A 64 16.08 6.73 -9.81
N VAL A 65 15.75 5.46 -9.53
CA VAL A 65 16.74 4.41 -9.33
C VAL A 65 16.61 3.31 -10.37
N ALA A 66 17.74 2.87 -10.94
CA ALA A 66 17.83 1.65 -11.72
C ALA A 66 17.96 0.45 -10.79
N ILE A 67 17.17 -0.61 -10.96
CA ILE A 67 17.20 -1.81 -10.09
C ILE A 67 17.48 -3.05 -10.93
N PHE A 68 18.48 -3.85 -10.57
CA PHE A 68 18.86 -5.03 -11.33
C PHE A 68 19.55 -6.11 -10.48
N ALA A 69 19.63 -7.33 -11.01
CA ALA A 69 20.32 -8.42 -10.33
C ALA A 69 21.82 -8.11 -10.16
N PRO A 70 22.50 -8.64 -9.14
CA PRO A 70 23.94 -8.41 -8.94
C PRO A 70 24.81 -8.74 -10.16
N GLY A 71 24.37 -9.69 -11.00
CA GLY A 71 25.05 -10.06 -12.25
C GLY A 71 24.73 -9.17 -13.46
N GLY A 72 24.01 -8.05 -13.29
CA GLY A 72 23.66 -7.11 -14.36
C GLY A 72 22.57 -7.57 -15.33
N GLN A 73 21.94 -8.73 -15.08
CA GLN A 73 20.86 -9.26 -15.93
C GLN A 73 19.48 -8.93 -15.36
N GLY A 74 18.54 -8.62 -16.25
CA GLY A 74 17.18 -8.22 -15.87
C GLY A 74 17.15 -6.86 -15.16
N GLY A 75 15.99 -6.48 -14.66
CA GLY A 75 15.82 -5.24 -13.90
C GLY A 75 14.73 -4.32 -14.43
N GLY A 76 14.56 -3.21 -13.73
CA GLY A 76 13.57 -2.18 -13.99
C GLY A 76 13.99 -0.89 -13.27
N SER A 77 13.01 -0.09 -12.91
CA SER A 77 13.23 1.18 -12.23
C SER A 77 12.55 1.22 -10.86
N GLY A 78 12.87 2.23 -10.08
CA GLY A 78 12.22 2.57 -8.82
C GLY A 78 12.25 4.07 -8.58
N VAL A 79 11.66 4.50 -7.47
CA VAL A 79 11.74 5.87 -6.97
C VAL A 79 12.11 5.88 -5.50
N LEU A 80 13.12 6.65 -5.14
CA LEU A 80 13.48 6.92 -3.75
C LEU A 80 12.43 7.82 -3.11
N ILE A 81 11.92 7.41 -1.95
CA ILE A 81 10.84 8.10 -1.22
C ILE A 81 11.30 8.64 0.13
N SER A 82 12.54 8.36 0.53
CA SER A 82 13.11 8.85 1.79
C SER A 82 14.63 8.96 1.71
N SER A 83 15.20 9.88 2.48
CA SER A 83 16.65 10.13 2.50
C SER A 83 17.46 8.95 3.03
N ASP A 84 16.88 8.15 3.91
CA ASP A 84 17.52 6.95 4.43
C ASP A 84 17.59 5.81 3.39
N GLY A 85 17.00 5.97 2.19
CA GLY A 85 17.19 5.05 1.07
C GLY A 85 16.07 4.04 0.82
N PHE A 86 14.85 4.26 1.34
CA PHE A 86 13.72 3.44 0.89
C PHE A 86 13.32 3.85 -0.53
N ALA A 87 13.16 2.85 -1.39
CA ALA A 87 12.64 3.04 -2.74
C ALA A 87 11.44 2.13 -3.01
N VAL A 88 10.46 2.68 -3.73
CA VAL A 88 9.30 1.93 -4.25
C VAL A 88 9.60 1.48 -5.66
N THR A 89 9.18 0.26 -5.99
CA THR A 89 9.24 -0.32 -7.34
C THR A 89 8.06 -1.28 -7.54
N ASN A 90 7.99 -1.95 -8.68
CA ASN A 90 7.02 -3.00 -8.88
C ASN A 90 7.48 -4.34 -8.32
N PHE A 91 6.53 -5.17 -7.88
CA PHE A 91 6.81 -6.54 -7.46
C PHE A 91 7.45 -7.34 -8.59
N HIS A 92 6.94 -7.23 -9.82
CA HIS A 92 7.50 -7.98 -10.95
C HIS A 92 8.95 -7.56 -11.32
N VAL A 93 9.40 -6.37 -10.91
CA VAL A 93 10.80 -5.92 -11.13
C VAL A 93 11.76 -6.65 -10.19
N VAL A 94 11.35 -6.83 -8.93
CA VAL A 94 12.17 -7.52 -7.91
C VAL A 94 11.95 -9.02 -7.90
N GLN A 95 10.87 -9.50 -8.53
CA GLN A 95 10.55 -10.91 -8.63
C GLN A 95 11.68 -11.66 -9.34
N GLY A 96 12.31 -12.59 -8.61
CA GLY A 96 13.44 -13.37 -9.13
C GLY A 96 14.82 -12.76 -8.90
N LEU A 97 14.92 -11.53 -8.37
CA LEU A 97 16.21 -10.94 -7.95
C LEU A 97 16.68 -11.50 -6.59
N GLY A 98 15.76 -12.03 -5.77
CA GLY A 98 16.06 -12.51 -4.42
C GLY A 98 16.03 -11.40 -3.38
N GLY A 99 16.67 -11.63 -2.23
CA GLY A 99 16.71 -10.68 -1.11
C GLY A 99 17.72 -9.54 -1.29
N PHE A 100 18.56 -9.58 -2.33
CA PHE A 100 19.67 -8.66 -2.56
C PHE A 100 19.75 -8.26 -4.03
N MET A 101 20.05 -6.98 -4.30
CA MET A 101 20.11 -6.40 -5.63
C MET A 101 21.08 -5.21 -5.69
N LYS A 102 21.36 -4.73 -6.90
CA LYS A 102 22.13 -3.52 -7.14
C LYS A 102 21.21 -2.40 -7.62
N CYS A 103 21.51 -1.20 -7.15
CA CYS A 103 20.78 0.02 -7.45
C CYS A 103 21.72 1.07 -8.04
N GLY A 104 21.42 1.58 -9.24
CA GLY A 104 22.17 2.66 -9.88
C GLY A 104 21.44 4.00 -9.70
N LEU A 105 22.17 5.05 -9.34
CA LEU A 105 21.65 6.43 -9.27
C LEU A 105 22.39 7.34 -10.24
N ASN A 106 21.74 8.42 -10.63
CA ASN A 106 22.24 9.40 -11.60
C ASN A 106 23.51 10.18 -11.16
N ASP A 107 24.07 9.85 -9.99
CA ASP A 107 25.41 10.26 -9.54
C ASP A 107 26.53 9.36 -10.12
N GLY A 108 26.17 8.39 -10.97
CA GLY A 108 27.09 7.44 -11.59
C GLY A 108 27.50 6.29 -10.68
N ARG A 109 26.90 6.14 -9.49
CA ARG A 109 27.30 5.14 -8.49
C ARG A 109 26.33 3.97 -8.40
N LEU A 110 26.90 2.83 -8.01
CA LEU A 110 26.16 1.64 -7.64
C LEU A 110 26.07 1.49 -6.13
N TYR A 111 24.86 1.20 -5.68
CA TYR A 111 24.49 0.97 -4.30
C TYR A 111 24.01 -0.47 -4.13
N ASP A 112 24.35 -1.04 -2.98
CA ASP A 112 23.76 -2.30 -2.54
C ASP A 112 22.37 -2.06 -2.01
N ALA A 113 21.45 -2.99 -2.27
CA ALA A 113 20.09 -2.90 -1.75
C ALA A 113 19.56 -4.26 -1.31
N VAL A 114 18.68 -4.23 -0.32
CA VAL A 114 17.95 -5.40 0.17
C VAL A 114 16.45 -5.24 -0.07
N LEU A 115 15.78 -6.36 -0.31
CA LEU A 115 14.32 -6.41 -0.35
C LEU A 115 13.77 -6.16 1.07
N VAL A 116 12.73 -5.33 1.15
CA VAL A 116 12.03 -5.02 2.39
C VAL A 116 10.69 -5.77 2.43
N GLY A 117 9.73 -5.35 1.62
CA GLY A 117 8.37 -5.88 1.60
C GLY A 117 7.82 -5.98 0.19
N ILE A 118 6.82 -6.83 0.00
CA ILE A 118 6.18 -7.05 -1.30
C ILE A 118 4.65 -7.11 -1.18
N ASP A 119 4.00 -6.59 -2.21
CA ASP A 119 2.59 -6.71 -2.51
C ASP A 119 2.46 -7.44 -3.86
N PRO A 120 2.27 -8.78 -3.82
CA PRO A 120 2.17 -9.56 -5.05
C PRO A 120 0.88 -9.29 -5.85
N THR A 121 -0.18 -8.79 -5.20
CA THR A 121 -1.49 -8.53 -5.83
C THR A 121 -1.49 -7.17 -6.52
N GLY A 122 -1.09 -6.10 -5.82
CA GLY A 122 -1.05 -4.74 -6.35
C GLY A 122 0.22 -4.41 -7.14
N ASP A 123 1.15 -5.35 -7.27
CA ASP A 123 2.42 -5.21 -8.01
C ASP A 123 3.34 -4.13 -7.44
N VAL A 124 3.49 -4.08 -6.11
CA VAL A 124 4.35 -3.11 -5.43
C VAL A 124 5.42 -3.82 -4.63
N ALA A 125 6.61 -3.25 -4.56
CA ALA A 125 7.67 -3.68 -3.66
C ALA A 125 8.41 -2.48 -3.08
N VAL A 126 8.99 -2.70 -1.90
CA VAL A 126 9.89 -1.74 -1.25
C VAL A 126 11.27 -2.37 -1.13
N VAL A 127 12.29 -1.62 -1.53
CA VAL A 127 13.70 -1.97 -1.37
C VAL A 127 14.41 -0.91 -0.54
N LYS A 128 15.53 -1.27 0.09
CA LYS A 128 16.35 -0.39 0.91
C LYS A 128 17.75 -0.30 0.35
N LEU A 129 18.13 0.85 -0.19
CA LEU A 129 19.50 1.17 -0.58
C LEU A 129 20.37 1.35 0.67
N LEU A 130 21.63 0.98 0.55
CA LEU A 130 22.61 0.95 1.63
C LEU A 130 23.81 1.86 1.33
N GLY A 131 24.52 2.27 2.38
CA GLY A 131 25.81 2.96 2.28
C GLY A 131 25.80 4.46 2.59
N ARG A 132 24.61 5.07 2.74
CA ARG A 132 24.42 6.47 3.18
C ARG A 132 22.97 6.70 3.66
N ASP A 133 22.69 7.87 4.22
CA ASP A 133 21.41 8.27 4.82
C ASP A 133 20.87 9.63 4.34
N ASP A 134 21.50 10.19 3.30
CA ASP A 134 21.20 11.47 2.66
C ASP A 134 20.88 11.29 1.16
N PHE A 135 20.19 10.19 0.81
CA PHE A 135 19.74 9.95 -0.56
C PHE A 135 18.76 11.04 -1.05
N PRO A 136 18.85 11.45 -2.32
CA PRO A 136 17.79 12.25 -2.94
C PRO A 136 16.48 11.45 -2.97
N HIS A 137 15.34 12.10 -2.77
CA HIS A 137 14.04 11.44 -2.79
C HIS A 137 12.98 12.34 -3.41
N ALA A 138 11.93 11.72 -3.91
CA ALA A 138 10.82 12.40 -4.57
C ALA A 138 9.77 12.87 -3.55
N GLU A 139 9.10 13.95 -3.90
CA GLU A 139 7.87 14.37 -3.21
C GLU A 139 6.71 13.50 -3.67
N ILE A 140 5.86 13.09 -2.71
CA ILE A 140 4.67 12.28 -2.98
C ILE A 140 3.50 13.22 -3.25
N GLY A 141 2.84 13.04 -4.40
CA GLY A 141 1.65 13.79 -4.76
C GLY A 141 0.36 13.10 -4.30
N ASP A 142 -0.78 13.61 -4.77
CA ASP A 142 -2.11 13.05 -4.50
C ASP A 142 -2.77 12.59 -5.81
N SER A 143 -2.86 11.27 -6.01
CA SER A 143 -3.48 10.69 -7.22
C SER A 143 -4.99 10.94 -7.32
N ASP A 144 -5.69 11.23 -6.22
CA ASP A 144 -7.13 11.52 -6.24
C ASP A 144 -7.41 12.93 -6.81
N THR A 145 -6.41 13.81 -6.89
CA THR A 145 -6.54 15.16 -7.48
C THR A 145 -6.26 15.20 -8.98
N VAL A 146 -5.69 14.12 -9.52
CA VAL A 146 -5.26 14.01 -10.93
C VAL A 146 -6.47 14.06 -11.87
N LYS A 147 -6.31 14.76 -12.99
CA LYS A 147 -7.35 14.94 -14.00
C LYS A 147 -6.85 14.54 -15.38
N MET A 148 -7.79 14.11 -16.23
CA MET A 148 -7.52 13.94 -17.65
C MET A 148 -6.99 15.24 -18.26
N GLY A 149 -5.91 15.15 -19.03
CA GLY A 149 -5.20 16.29 -19.62
C GLY A 149 -4.02 16.81 -18.79
N ASP A 150 -3.86 16.39 -17.53
CA ASP A 150 -2.68 16.77 -16.74
C ASP A 150 -1.39 16.22 -17.39
N TRP A 151 -0.36 17.06 -17.46
CA TRP A 151 0.94 16.67 -17.99
C TRP A 151 1.67 15.72 -17.05
N THR A 152 2.34 14.73 -17.63
CA THR A 152 3.07 13.72 -16.88
C THR A 152 4.42 13.38 -17.48
N PHE A 153 5.35 12.96 -16.61
CA PHE A 153 6.65 12.43 -16.97
C PHE A 153 6.78 11.01 -16.44
N ALA A 154 7.07 10.05 -17.30
CA ALA A 154 7.49 8.72 -16.85
C ALA A 154 9.01 8.64 -16.94
N MET A 155 9.65 8.25 -15.84
CA MET A 155 11.11 8.15 -15.76
C MET A 155 11.55 6.75 -15.36
N GLY A 156 12.73 6.35 -15.85
CA GLY A 156 13.37 5.12 -15.45
C GLY A 156 14.69 4.88 -16.15
N ASN A 157 15.43 3.88 -15.71
CA ASN A 157 16.67 3.46 -16.35
C ASN A 157 16.86 1.94 -16.27
N PRO A 158 16.14 1.20 -17.09
CA PRO A 158 16.31 -0.24 -17.15
C PRO A 158 17.53 -0.66 -17.97
N PHE A 159 17.95 -1.91 -17.84
CA PHE A 159 18.91 -2.54 -18.75
C PHE A 159 20.23 -1.80 -18.90
N LEU A 160 20.51 -0.83 -18.03
CA LEU A 160 21.69 0.04 -18.10
C LEU A 160 21.84 0.71 -19.49
N LEU A 161 20.74 1.18 -20.08
CA LEU A 161 20.80 1.91 -21.35
C LEU A 161 21.67 3.17 -21.25
N ALA A 162 21.78 3.74 -20.05
CA ALA A 162 22.72 4.78 -19.70
C ALA A 162 23.72 4.24 -18.67
N ASP A 163 24.99 4.13 -19.07
CA ASP A 163 26.10 3.65 -18.22
C ASP A 163 26.39 4.60 -17.03
N ASP A 164 25.97 5.86 -17.12
CA ASP A 164 26.07 6.88 -16.08
C ASP A 164 24.81 6.95 -15.17
N PHE A 165 23.91 5.99 -15.36
CA PHE A 165 22.63 5.85 -14.70
C PHE A 165 21.64 7.01 -14.87
N GLN A 166 21.84 7.92 -15.82
CA GLN A 166 20.84 8.99 -16.10
C GLN A 166 19.50 8.38 -16.54
N PRO A 167 18.35 8.80 -15.97
CA PRO A 167 17.07 8.24 -16.33
C PRO A 167 16.62 8.67 -17.72
N THR A 168 16.05 7.73 -18.46
CA THR A 168 15.23 8.04 -19.63
C THR A 168 13.94 8.71 -19.17
N VAL A 169 13.57 9.80 -19.83
CA VAL A 169 12.31 10.52 -19.61
C VAL A 169 11.40 10.40 -20.83
N THR A 170 10.12 10.13 -20.58
CA THR A 170 9.05 10.29 -21.57
C THR A 170 8.02 11.27 -21.05
N TYR A 171 7.36 11.99 -21.97
CA TYR A 171 6.41 13.06 -21.66
C TYR A 171 5.10 12.85 -22.41
N GLY A 172 4.00 13.10 -21.72
CA GLY A 172 2.64 12.99 -22.26
C GLY A 172 1.64 13.51 -21.22
N MET A 173 0.42 13.01 -21.26
CA MET A 173 -0.68 13.43 -20.41
C MET A 173 -1.49 12.27 -19.85
N VAL A 174 -2.27 12.57 -18.81
CA VAL A 174 -3.27 11.67 -18.27
C VAL A 174 -4.42 11.51 -19.26
N SER A 175 -4.65 10.27 -19.68
CA SER A 175 -5.74 9.84 -20.56
C SER A 175 -6.97 9.33 -19.80
N GLY A 176 -6.82 8.98 -18.52
CA GLY A 176 -7.92 8.53 -17.68
C GLY A 176 -7.46 8.27 -16.25
N THR A 177 -8.37 8.44 -15.30
CA THR A 177 -8.15 8.11 -13.88
C THR A 177 -9.06 6.98 -13.44
N HIS A 178 -8.74 6.38 -12.31
CA HIS A 178 -9.49 5.29 -11.69
C HIS A 178 -9.83 4.14 -12.62
N ARG A 179 -8.82 3.69 -13.39
CA ARG A 179 -8.96 2.53 -14.26
C ARG A 179 -8.70 1.26 -13.46
N TYR A 180 -9.52 0.24 -13.72
CA TYR A 180 -9.33 -1.11 -13.22
C TYR A 180 -8.71 -1.98 -14.32
N GLN A 181 -7.61 -2.67 -14.03
CA GLN A 181 -7.02 -3.69 -14.91
C GLN A 181 -7.11 -5.05 -14.22
N TYR A 182 -8.00 -5.89 -14.72
CA TYR A 182 -8.26 -7.22 -14.19
C TYR A 182 -7.01 -8.12 -14.23
N PRO A 183 -6.97 -9.17 -13.39
CA PRO A 183 -5.87 -10.12 -13.42
C PRO A 183 -5.76 -10.86 -14.76
N ALA A 184 -4.56 -10.92 -15.33
CA ALA A 184 -4.29 -11.56 -16.62
C ALA A 184 -3.32 -12.74 -16.44
N GLY A 185 -3.86 -13.93 -16.12
CA GLY A 185 -3.08 -15.16 -15.97
C GLY A 185 -2.27 -15.28 -14.67
N THR A 186 -2.46 -14.34 -13.73
CA THR A 186 -1.94 -14.33 -12.35
C THR A 186 -3.04 -13.77 -11.43
N PHE A 187 -2.80 -13.67 -10.13
CA PHE A 187 -3.70 -12.94 -9.22
C PHE A 187 -3.36 -11.43 -9.14
N LEU A 188 -2.35 -10.96 -9.87
CA LEU A 188 -1.95 -9.56 -9.92
C LEU A 188 -2.99 -8.72 -10.68
N GLU A 189 -3.48 -7.66 -10.03
CA GLU A 189 -4.41 -6.68 -10.61
C GLU A 189 -3.97 -5.25 -10.33
N TYR A 190 -4.29 -4.33 -11.25
CA TYR A 190 -4.21 -2.89 -10.94
C TYR A 190 -5.61 -2.44 -10.58
N THR A 191 -5.87 -2.41 -9.28
CA THR A 191 -7.18 -2.08 -8.72
C THR A 191 -7.51 -0.63 -9.00
N ASP A 192 -6.53 0.27 -8.84
CA ASP A 192 -6.59 1.67 -9.22
C ASP A 192 -5.34 2.10 -10.00
N CYS A 193 -5.53 2.49 -11.27
CA CYS A 193 -4.45 3.04 -12.07
C CYS A 193 -4.83 4.29 -12.87
N ILE A 194 -3.81 5.12 -13.07
CA ILE A 194 -3.80 6.28 -13.95
C ILE A 194 -3.41 5.78 -15.34
N GLN A 195 -4.30 6.00 -16.32
CA GLN A 195 -4.02 5.75 -17.71
C GLN A 195 -3.37 6.99 -18.33
N VAL A 196 -2.28 6.80 -19.07
CA VAL A 196 -1.51 7.87 -19.70
C VAL A 196 -1.21 7.55 -21.16
N ASP A 197 -1.04 8.58 -22.00
CA ASP A 197 -0.41 8.43 -23.33
C ASP A 197 1.12 8.59 -23.26
N THR A 198 1.64 9.06 -22.12
CA THR A 198 3.05 9.06 -21.76
C THR A 198 3.62 7.67 -21.97
N SER A 199 4.70 7.59 -22.74
CA SER A 199 5.25 6.32 -23.17
C SER A 199 5.80 5.51 -22.00
N ILE A 200 5.07 4.45 -21.63
CA ILE A 200 5.52 3.40 -20.72
C ILE A 200 6.04 2.24 -21.57
N ASN A 201 7.21 1.72 -21.24
CA ASN A 201 7.87 0.63 -21.94
C ASN A 201 8.57 -0.28 -20.94
N ALA A 202 9.03 -1.45 -21.40
CA ALA A 202 9.94 -2.30 -20.63
C ALA A 202 11.13 -1.44 -20.23
N GLY A 203 11.09 -0.92 -19.00
CA GLY A 203 12.07 0.03 -18.64
C GLY A 203 11.83 1.00 -17.50
N ASN A 204 10.86 1.85 -17.75
CA ASN A 204 10.35 2.75 -16.73
C ASN A 204 9.36 2.06 -15.80
N SER A 205 8.99 0.79 -16.05
CA SER A 205 8.29 -0.07 -15.09
C SER A 205 8.99 -0.08 -13.74
N GLY A 206 8.21 0.12 -12.67
CA GLY A 206 8.64 0.34 -11.30
C GLY A 206 9.10 1.77 -11.01
N GLY A 207 9.44 2.55 -12.03
CA GLY A 207 9.80 3.96 -11.91
C GLY A 207 8.58 4.88 -11.73
N PRO A 208 8.81 6.16 -11.39
CA PRO A 208 7.75 7.10 -11.06
C PRO A 208 7.04 7.65 -12.30
N LEU A 209 5.74 7.91 -12.15
CA LEU A 209 4.97 8.85 -12.94
C LEU A 209 4.88 10.17 -12.17
N PHE A 210 5.53 11.21 -12.67
CA PHE A 210 5.49 12.55 -12.08
C PHE A 210 4.42 13.42 -12.72
N ASN A 211 3.82 14.32 -11.96
CA ASN A 211 3.05 15.45 -12.50
C ASN A 211 3.98 16.62 -12.90
N ILE A 212 3.42 17.73 -13.38
CA ILE A 212 4.19 18.92 -13.81
C ILE A 212 5.02 19.57 -12.68
N ASN A 213 4.59 19.40 -11.43
CA ASN A 213 5.28 19.88 -10.24
C ASN A 213 6.41 18.95 -9.78
N GLY A 214 6.59 17.79 -10.42
CA GLY A 214 7.59 16.80 -10.02
C GLY A 214 7.18 15.94 -8.81
N GLU A 215 5.90 15.91 -8.46
CA GLU A 215 5.36 15.04 -7.42
C GLU A 215 5.00 13.69 -8.02
N VAL A 216 5.30 12.58 -7.32
CA VAL A 216 4.94 11.23 -7.77
C VAL A 216 3.44 11.05 -7.64
N ILE A 217 2.76 10.81 -8.76
CA ILE A 217 1.31 10.52 -8.80
C ILE A 217 1.01 9.05 -9.11
N GLY A 218 2.01 8.27 -9.51
CA GLY A 218 1.88 6.83 -9.64
C GLY A 218 3.19 6.10 -9.91
N ILE A 219 3.13 4.77 -9.95
CA ILE A 219 4.25 3.88 -10.27
C ILE A 219 3.98 3.19 -11.60
N ASN A 220 4.82 3.44 -12.60
CA ASN A 220 4.64 2.93 -13.96
C ASN A 220 4.68 1.41 -13.98
N GLY A 221 3.76 0.77 -14.71
CA GLY A 221 3.64 -0.69 -14.68
C GLY A 221 3.36 -1.31 -16.04
N ARG A 222 2.07 -1.38 -16.41
CA ARG A 222 1.54 -2.12 -17.56
C ARG A 222 1.31 -1.22 -18.77
N ILE A 223 1.21 -1.85 -19.95
CA ILE A 223 0.77 -1.21 -21.20
C ILE A 223 -0.35 -2.02 -21.85
N SER A 224 -1.24 -1.35 -22.57
CA SER A 224 -2.15 -2.02 -23.49
C SER A 224 -1.38 -2.48 -24.73
N VAL A 225 -1.51 -3.77 -25.09
CA VAL A 225 -0.85 -4.35 -26.27
C VAL A 225 -1.88 -4.89 -27.27
N GLU A 226 -1.66 -4.64 -28.55
CA GLU A 226 -2.46 -5.25 -29.61
C GLU A 226 -1.99 -6.71 -29.87
N LYS A 227 -2.94 -7.62 -30.16
CA LYS A 227 -2.72 -9.08 -30.29
C LYS A 227 -1.66 -9.50 -31.34
N ARG A 228 -1.16 -8.58 -32.16
CA ARG A 228 -0.27 -8.87 -33.31
C ARG A 228 1.14 -8.28 -33.25
N GLY A 229 1.62 -7.75 -32.12
CA GLY A 229 3.02 -7.27 -32.11
C GLY A 229 3.67 -6.74 -30.84
N LYS A 230 3.05 -6.83 -29.65
CA LYS A 230 3.58 -6.17 -28.43
C LYS A 230 3.89 -4.68 -28.67
N VAL A 231 3.08 -4.01 -29.51
CA VAL A 231 3.20 -2.56 -29.74
C VAL A 231 2.31 -1.87 -28.72
N ASN A 232 2.87 -0.91 -27.99
CA ASN A 232 2.10 -0.01 -27.13
C ASN A 232 1.13 0.79 -28.03
N VAL A 233 -0.17 0.68 -27.77
CA VAL A 233 -1.21 1.37 -28.56
C VAL A 233 -1.44 2.83 -28.14
N GLY A 234 -0.50 3.41 -27.38
CA GLY A 234 -0.60 4.76 -26.82
C GLY A 234 -1.35 4.80 -25.49
N ALA A 235 -1.37 3.71 -24.73
CA ALA A 235 -2.01 3.64 -23.41
C ALA A 235 -1.14 2.86 -22.41
N GLY A 236 -0.48 3.61 -21.54
CA GLY A 236 0.23 3.10 -20.35
C GLY A 236 -0.65 3.18 -19.10
N TYR A 237 -0.32 2.36 -18.10
CA TYR A 237 -0.98 2.34 -16.80
C TYR A 237 0.05 2.42 -15.67
N SER A 238 -0.17 3.37 -14.76
CA SER A 238 0.62 3.55 -13.54
C SER A 238 -0.28 3.33 -12.33
N ILE A 239 0.18 2.52 -11.37
CA ILE A 239 -0.53 2.27 -10.10
C ILE A 239 -0.63 3.60 -9.37
N SER A 240 -1.83 3.99 -8.94
CA SER A 240 -2.06 5.26 -8.26
C SER A 240 -1.21 5.38 -6.99
N ILE A 241 -0.58 6.53 -6.76
CA ILE A 241 0.31 6.69 -5.60
C ILE A 241 -0.45 6.53 -4.27
N ASN A 242 -1.71 6.96 -4.16
CA ASN A 242 -2.49 6.81 -2.92
C ASN A 242 -2.68 5.33 -2.54
N GLN A 243 -2.86 4.44 -3.53
CA GLN A 243 -2.87 2.99 -3.27
C GLN A 243 -1.54 2.55 -2.67
N VAL A 244 -0.41 2.89 -3.32
CA VAL A 244 0.93 2.56 -2.80
C VAL A 244 1.12 3.07 -1.36
N MET A 245 0.67 4.29 -1.07
CA MET A 245 0.79 4.91 0.24
C MET A 245 -0.07 4.23 1.32
N HIS A 246 -1.20 3.62 0.97
CA HIS A 246 -1.95 2.79 1.93
C HIS A 246 -1.13 1.56 2.37
N PHE A 247 -0.36 0.96 1.48
CA PHE A 247 0.45 -0.24 1.76
C PHE A 247 1.87 0.07 2.24
N LEU A 248 2.36 1.30 2.10
CA LEU A 248 3.78 1.62 2.26
C LEU A 248 4.35 1.20 3.62
N ASP A 249 3.71 1.56 4.73
CA ASP A 249 4.22 1.21 6.06
C ASP A 249 4.08 -0.29 6.35
N HIS A 250 3.08 -0.95 5.77
CA HIS A 250 2.96 -2.41 5.83
C HIS A 250 4.11 -3.09 5.06
N LEU A 251 4.50 -2.55 3.90
CA LEU A 251 5.64 -3.04 3.14
C LEU A 251 6.96 -2.78 3.87
N LYS A 252 7.14 -1.57 4.44
CA LYS A 252 8.32 -1.21 5.23
C LYS A 252 8.51 -2.08 6.48
N SER A 253 7.42 -2.69 6.98
CA SER A 253 7.48 -3.68 8.08
C SER A 253 8.08 -5.03 7.69
N GLY A 254 8.52 -5.21 6.43
CA GLY A 254 9.16 -6.44 5.96
C GLY A 254 8.19 -7.49 5.40
N ARG A 255 6.90 -7.18 5.36
CA ARG A 255 5.82 -8.17 5.16
C ARG A 255 5.56 -8.47 3.68
N ILE A 256 4.98 -9.66 3.47
CA ILE A 256 4.18 -9.95 2.28
C ILE A 256 2.76 -9.48 2.61
N VAL A 257 2.34 -8.38 2.00
CA VAL A 257 1.05 -7.74 2.29
C VAL A 257 -0.05 -8.35 1.43
N ASP A 258 -1.30 -8.06 1.80
CA ASP A 258 -2.49 -8.60 1.15
C ASP A 258 -3.56 -7.52 1.05
N HIS A 259 -4.31 -7.57 -0.03
CA HIS A 259 -5.43 -6.67 -0.28
C HIS A 259 -6.66 -7.09 0.53
N ALA A 260 -7.57 -6.15 0.70
CA ALA A 260 -8.81 -6.34 1.41
C ALA A 260 -9.89 -7.06 0.58
N THR A 261 -10.78 -7.76 1.29
CA THR A 261 -12.10 -8.17 0.78
C THR A 261 -13.18 -7.78 1.79
N LEU A 262 -14.37 -7.41 1.28
CA LEU A 262 -15.55 -7.21 2.12
C LEU A 262 -16.15 -8.55 2.59
N GLY A 263 -15.77 -9.67 1.96
CA GLY A 263 -16.49 -10.93 2.11
C GLY A 263 -17.85 -10.93 1.43
N ALA A 264 -18.07 -10.04 0.47
CA ALA A 264 -19.31 -9.92 -0.31
C ALA A 264 -19.02 -9.72 -1.79
N THR A 265 -19.91 -10.26 -2.64
CA THR A 265 -19.91 -10.00 -4.08
C THR A 265 -21.08 -9.10 -4.44
N VAL A 266 -20.88 -8.27 -5.46
CA VAL A 266 -21.92 -7.35 -5.95
C VAL A 266 -22.20 -7.58 -7.42
N THR A 267 -23.42 -7.25 -7.84
CA THR A 267 -23.86 -7.24 -9.24
C THR A 267 -24.57 -5.94 -9.55
N SER A 268 -24.72 -5.63 -10.84
CA SER A 268 -25.62 -4.56 -11.28
C SER A 268 -27.00 -5.12 -11.60
N THR A 269 -28.04 -4.40 -11.19
CA THR A 269 -29.43 -4.62 -11.60
C THR A 269 -29.70 -4.02 -12.97
N SER A 270 -30.87 -4.28 -13.55
CA SER A 270 -31.27 -3.75 -14.86
C SER A 270 -31.39 -2.22 -14.91
N ASP A 271 -31.70 -1.60 -13.79
CA ASP A 271 -31.79 -0.15 -13.59
C ASP A 271 -30.45 0.49 -13.16
N GLY A 272 -29.39 -0.32 -13.02
CA GLY A 272 -28.02 0.15 -12.78
C GLY A 272 -27.59 0.25 -11.31
N ALA A 273 -28.47 -0.09 -10.36
CA ALA A 273 -28.11 -0.18 -8.95
C ALA A 273 -27.06 -1.28 -8.70
N VAL A 274 -26.15 -1.04 -7.75
CA VAL A 274 -25.11 -2.01 -7.37
C VAL A 274 -25.56 -2.73 -6.11
N VAL A 275 -25.95 -4.00 -6.23
CA VAL A 275 -26.55 -4.77 -5.15
C VAL A 275 -25.66 -5.91 -4.69
N VAL A 276 -25.71 -6.23 -3.39
CA VAL A 276 -25.04 -7.38 -2.81
C VAL A 276 -25.68 -8.66 -3.35
N SER A 277 -24.93 -9.43 -4.12
CA SER A 277 -25.39 -10.71 -4.70
C SER A 277 -25.12 -11.91 -3.82
N ASN A 278 -24.05 -11.87 -3.02
CA ASN A 278 -23.70 -12.88 -2.04
C ASN A 278 -22.87 -12.25 -0.92
N ILE A 279 -22.93 -12.82 0.29
CA ILE A 279 -22.18 -12.37 1.45
C ILE A 279 -21.81 -13.57 2.33
N LEU A 280 -20.56 -13.59 2.80
CA LEU A 280 -20.09 -14.59 3.75
C LEU A 280 -20.64 -14.26 5.14
N GLU A 281 -21.31 -15.22 5.78
CA GLU A 281 -21.88 -15.04 7.13
C GLU A 281 -20.80 -14.79 8.19
N THR A 282 -19.58 -15.27 7.95
CA THR A 282 -18.40 -15.02 8.79
C THR A 282 -17.78 -13.64 8.59
N SER A 283 -18.24 -12.85 7.60
CA SER A 283 -17.71 -11.50 7.37
C SER A 283 -18.22 -10.49 8.40
N GLU A 284 -17.39 -9.51 8.75
CA GLU A 284 -17.84 -8.41 9.61
C GLU A 284 -18.98 -7.61 8.96
N ALA A 285 -18.97 -7.45 7.64
CA ALA A 285 -20.07 -6.81 6.93
C ALA A 285 -21.42 -7.47 7.23
N TYR A 286 -21.48 -8.81 7.25
CA TYR A 286 -22.68 -9.54 7.65
C TYR A 286 -23.03 -9.30 9.11
N ARG A 287 -22.07 -9.40 10.04
CA ARG A 287 -22.32 -9.14 11.47
C ARG A 287 -22.85 -7.71 11.71
N ARG A 288 -22.38 -6.73 10.94
CA ARG A 288 -22.83 -5.33 10.98
C ARG A 288 -24.16 -5.06 10.28
N GLY A 289 -24.82 -6.08 9.75
CA GLY A 289 -26.18 -5.97 9.24
C GLY A 289 -26.32 -5.91 7.72
N LEU A 290 -25.23 -5.94 6.94
CA LEU A 290 -25.29 -6.05 5.48
C LEU A 290 -25.88 -7.41 5.08
N ARG A 291 -26.77 -7.46 4.10
CA ARG A 291 -27.44 -8.67 3.62
C ARG A 291 -27.45 -8.72 2.10
N GLN A 292 -27.68 -9.91 1.57
CA GLN A 292 -27.96 -10.09 0.16
C GLN A 292 -29.19 -9.27 -0.25
N GLY A 293 -29.11 -8.59 -1.40
CA GLY A 293 -30.15 -7.71 -1.92
C GLY A 293 -29.98 -6.23 -1.56
N ASP A 294 -29.13 -5.90 -0.58
CA ASP A 294 -28.86 -4.50 -0.23
C ASP A 294 -28.19 -3.76 -1.39
N GLU A 295 -28.62 -2.52 -1.63
CA GLU A 295 -27.98 -1.64 -2.60
C GLU A 295 -26.81 -0.88 -1.94
N LEU A 296 -25.61 -1.01 -2.50
CA LEU A 296 -24.44 -0.25 -2.04
C LEU A 296 -24.49 1.17 -2.59
N ILE A 297 -24.48 2.15 -1.67
CA ILE A 297 -24.53 3.57 -2.00
C ILE A 297 -23.13 4.19 -1.98
N SER A 298 -22.34 3.88 -0.95
CA SER A 298 -20.96 4.35 -0.83
C SER A 298 -20.08 3.33 -0.10
N PHE A 299 -18.82 3.28 -0.47
CA PHE A 299 -17.82 2.40 0.14
C PHE A 299 -16.52 3.17 0.35
N ALA A 300 -15.99 3.12 1.57
CA ALA A 300 -14.85 3.92 2.02
C ALA A 300 -15.03 5.44 1.75
N GLY A 301 -16.26 5.93 1.90
CA GLY A 301 -16.62 7.33 1.66
C GLY A 301 -16.75 7.72 0.18
N ARG A 302 -16.49 6.80 -0.76
CA ARG A 302 -16.60 7.03 -2.20
C ARG A 302 -17.94 6.49 -2.73
N PRO A 303 -18.68 7.26 -3.56
CA PRO A 303 -19.93 6.77 -4.15
C PRO A 303 -19.72 5.51 -4.99
N VAL A 304 -20.65 4.56 -4.92
CA VAL A 304 -20.62 3.34 -5.72
C VAL A 304 -21.70 3.41 -6.79
N ARG A 305 -21.31 3.59 -8.04
CA ARG A 305 -22.21 3.70 -9.21
C ARG A 305 -22.08 2.54 -10.18
N SER A 306 -21.09 1.68 -10.00
CA SER A 306 -20.89 0.48 -10.81
C SER A 306 -20.09 -0.57 -10.04
N VAL A 307 -20.23 -1.83 -10.45
CA VAL A 307 -19.42 -2.95 -9.91
C VAL A 307 -17.93 -2.70 -10.07
N ASN A 308 -17.50 -2.14 -11.21
CA ASN A 308 -16.09 -1.83 -11.45
C ASN A 308 -15.57 -0.75 -10.51
N GLN A 309 -16.39 0.27 -10.22
CA GLN A 309 -16.03 1.30 -9.25
C GLN A 309 -15.90 0.72 -7.84
N TYR A 310 -16.83 -0.15 -7.42
CA TYR A 310 -16.71 -0.85 -6.14
C TYR A 310 -15.41 -1.67 -6.05
N LYS A 311 -15.09 -2.47 -7.08
CA LYS A 311 -13.86 -3.27 -7.11
C LYS A 311 -12.59 -2.41 -7.07
N ASN A 312 -12.58 -1.31 -7.82
CA ASN A 312 -11.48 -0.35 -7.81
C ASN A 312 -11.26 0.21 -6.39
N ILE A 313 -12.33 0.66 -5.71
CA ILE A 313 -12.22 1.21 -4.35
C ILE A 313 -11.81 0.13 -3.34
N LEU A 314 -12.43 -1.06 -3.38
CA LEU A 314 -12.08 -2.14 -2.44
C LEU A 314 -10.62 -2.54 -2.56
N GLY A 315 -10.14 -2.65 -3.80
CA GLY A 315 -8.81 -3.12 -4.09
C GLY A 315 -7.67 -2.16 -3.75
N ILE A 316 -7.92 -0.92 -3.28
CA ILE A 316 -6.83 -0.03 -2.82
C ILE A 316 -6.56 -0.13 -1.32
N TYR A 317 -7.32 -0.93 -0.58
CA TYR A 317 -7.19 -1.04 0.87
C TYR A 317 -6.43 -2.29 1.30
N PRO A 318 -5.51 -2.17 2.28
CA PRO A 318 -4.93 -3.31 2.96
C PRO A 318 -5.97 -4.05 3.78
N LYS A 319 -5.76 -5.36 3.99
CA LYS A 319 -6.60 -6.13 4.92
C LYS A 319 -6.56 -5.56 6.34
N ASN A 320 -7.61 -5.83 7.11
CA ASN A 320 -7.86 -5.39 8.49
C ASN A 320 -8.11 -3.88 8.68
N TRP A 321 -8.05 -3.08 7.62
CA TRP A 321 -8.46 -1.68 7.68
C TRP A 321 -9.98 -1.58 7.94
N GLN A 322 -10.37 -0.57 8.72
CA GLN A 322 -11.76 -0.23 8.96
C GLN A 322 -12.19 0.85 7.97
N VAL A 323 -13.31 0.65 7.28
CA VAL A 323 -13.84 1.60 6.30
C VAL A 323 -15.34 1.85 6.52
N PRO A 324 -15.85 3.08 6.27
CA PRO A 324 -17.28 3.33 6.26
C PRO A 324 -17.95 2.70 5.04
N LEU A 325 -19.14 2.16 5.24
CA LEU A 325 -19.98 1.57 4.19
C LEU A 325 -21.43 2.06 4.37
N SER A 326 -22.01 2.58 3.30
CA SER A 326 -23.42 2.99 3.25
C SER A 326 -24.18 2.11 2.29
N PHE A 327 -25.32 1.58 2.72
CA PHE A 327 -26.20 0.77 1.89
C PHE A 327 -27.68 1.12 2.12
N GLN A 328 -28.54 0.67 1.22
CA GLN A 328 -29.98 0.85 1.29
C GLN A 328 -30.69 -0.50 1.28
N ARG A 329 -31.71 -0.64 2.14
CA ARG A 329 -32.62 -1.78 2.18
C ARG A 329 -34.04 -1.28 2.32
N ASP A 330 -34.94 -1.72 1.44
CA ASP A 330 -36.36 -1.37 1.47
C ASP A 330 -36.63 0.15 1.58
N GLY A 331 -35.76 0.96 0.98
CA GLY A 331 -35.85 2.42 1.00
C GLY A 331 -35.12 3.09 2.18
N GLU A 332 -34.74 2.35 3.22
CA GLU A 332 -34.02 2.87 4.40
C GLU A 332 -32.50 2.81 4.19
N ARG A 333 -31.81 3.87 4.60
CA ARG A 333 -30.34 3.98 4.51
C ARG A 333 -29.68 3.55 5.82
N PHE A 334 -28.65 2.72 5.69
CA PHE A 334 -27.82 2.23 6.77
C PHE A 334 -26.38 2.69 6.55
N ASP A 335 -25.73 3.17 7.61
CA ASP A 335 -24.33 3.58 7.60
C ASP A 335 -23.59 2.80 8.69
N ILE A 336 -22.58 2.02 8.29
CA ILE A 336 -21.81 1.13 9.17
C ILE A 336 -20.31 1.33 8.95
N VAL A 337 -19.51 0.91 9.93
CA VAL A 337 -18.05 0.77 9.77
C VAL A 337 -17.72 -0.72 9.79
N VAL A 338 -16.95 -1.17 8.81
CA VAL A 338 -16.60 -2.58 8.63
C VAL A 338 -15.08 -2.75 8.62
N GLN A 339 -14.58 -3.72 9.38
CA GLN A 339 -13.22 -4.20 9.18
C GLN A 339 -13.16 -5.14 7.97
N LEU A 340 -12.19 -4.90 7.10
CA LEU A 340 -12.00 -5.71 5.89
C LEU A 340 -11.17 -6.96 6.18
N ALA A 341 -11.53 -8.09 5.58
CA ALA A 341 -10.78 -9.33 5.68
C ALA A 341 -9.64 -9.40 4.63
N GLY A 342 -8.75 -10.38 4.74
CA GLY A 342 -7.75 -10.65 3.70
C GLY A 342 -8.35 -11.32 2.47
N LEU A 343 -7.95 -10.86 1.28
CA LEU A 343 -8.39 -11.43 0.02
C LEU A 343 -7.85 -12.84 -0.21
N HIS A 344 -6.61 -13.09 0.22
CA HIS A 344 -5.90 -14.33 -0.03
C HIS A 344 -5.57 -15.08 1.27
N ARG A 345 -5.47 -16.41 1.16
CA ARG A 345 -4.85 -17.20 2.23
C ARG A 345 -3.34 -17.00 2.19
N ARG A 346 -2.68 -17.07 3.34
CA ARG A 346 -1.22 -16.87 3.45
C ARG A 346 -0.41 -17.76 2.50
N ALA A 347 -0.85 -19.00 2.28
CA ALA A 347 -0.18 -19.94 1.37
C ALA A 347 -0.24 -19.50 -0.10
N GLU A 348 -1.32 -18.83 -0.52
CA GLU A 348 -1.51 -18.36 -1.91
C GLU A 348 -0.55 -17.20 -2.22
N LEU A 349 -0.39 -16.26 -1.27
CA LEU A 349 0.56 -15.15 -1.37
C LEU A 349 2.03 -15.60 -1.41
N ALA A 350 2.35 -16.73 -0.76
CA ALA A 350 3.69 -17.30 -0.71
C ALA A 350 4.05 -18.15 -1.96
N GLY A 351 3.17 -18.21 -2.97
CA GLY A 351 3.38 -19.03 -4.18
C GLY A 351 3.08 -20.52 -3.98
N GLY A 352 2.33 -20.89 -2.95
CA GLY A 352 1.81 -22.25 -2.76
C GLY A 352 0.75 -22.62 -3.82
N PRO A 353 0.50 -23.92 -4.05
CA PRO A 353 -0.48 -24.35 -5.05
C PRO A 353 -1.89 -23.83 -4.69
N THR A 354 -2.50 -23.10 -5.62
CA THR A 354 -3.90 -22.72 -5.56
C THR A 354 -4.76 -23.99 -5.61
N PRO A 355 -5.82 -24.15 -4.80
CA PRO A 355 -6.83 -25.17 -5.06
C PRO A 355 -7.42 -24.87 -6.43
N SER A 356 -7.36 -25.83 -7.34
CA SER A 356 -7.99 -25.73 -8.65
C SER A 356 -9.51 -25.56 -8.46
N ALA A 357 -10.05 -24.43 -8.89
CA ALA A 357 -11.47 -24.35 -9.21
C ALA A 357 -11.80 -25.41 -10.29
N PRO A 358 -13.03 -25.96 -10.34
CA PRO A 358 -13.42 -26.85 -11.42
C PRO A 358 -13.19 -26.17 -12.77
N GLU A 359 -12.40 -26.79 -13.65
CA GLU A 359 -12.13 -26.24 -14.97
C GLU A 359 -13.43 -26.12 -15.78
N PRO A 360 -13.74 -24.94 -16.36
CA PRO A 360 -14.77 -24.85 -17.38
C PRO A 360 -14.27 -25.51 -18.68
N ASP A 361 -15.19 -26.16 -19.40
CA ASP A 361 -14.97 -26.86 -20.67
C ASP A 361 -14.05 -26.11 -21.65
N GLU A 362 -13.15 -26.88 -22.26
CA GLU A 362 -11.91 -26.45 -22.93
C GLU A 362 -12.09 -25.81 -24.32
N LYS A 363 -13.11 -24.97 -24.54
CA LYS A 363 -13.29 -24.29 -25.83
C LYS A 363 -13.32 -22.78 -25.69
N GLU A 364 -12.28 -22.17 -26.27
CA GLU A 364 -12.01 -20.72 -26.44
C GLU A 364 -11.37 -19.97 -25.26
N LYS A 365 -10.10 -20.31 -24.96
CA LYS A 365 -9.17 -19.35 -24.33
C LYS A 365 -8.26 -18.72 -25.40
N PRO A 366 -8.29 -17.39 -25.64
CA PRO A 366 -7.30 -16.74 -26.49
C PRO A 366 -5.92 -16.80 -25.83
N LYS A 367 -4.97 -17.48 -26.47
CA LYS A 367 -3.56 -17.54 -26.07
C LYS A 367 -2.91 -16.18 -26.27
N ILE A 368 -2.71 -15.42 -25.18
CA ILE A 368 -1.80 -14.28 -25.15
C ILE A 368 -0.44 -14.80 -24.67
N PRO A 369 0.63 -14.75 -25.48
CA PRO A 369 1.95 -15.15 -25.04
C PRO A 369 2.62 -13.96 -24.33
N ILE A 370 2.22 -13.68 -23.09
CA ILE A 370 3.17 -13.11 -22.14
C ILE A 370 4.05 -14.30 -21.75
N PRO A 371 5.38 -14.26 -21.90
CA PRO A 371 6.21 -15.31 -21.31
C PRO A 371 5.95 -15.25 -19.81
N ILE A 372 5.16 -16.20 -19.32
CA ILE A 372 5.10 -16.52 -17.90
C ILE A 372 6.45 -17.18 -17.64
N PRO A 373 7.35 -16.59 -16.84
CA PRO A 373 8.48 -17.35 -16.34
C PRO A 373 7.86 -18.53 -15.59
N HIS A 374 8.15 -19.75 -16.03
CA HIS A 374 7.86 -20.91 -15.21
C HIS A 374 8.43 -20.65 -13.82
N MET A 375 7.65 -20.95 -12.77
CA MET A 375 8.17 -20.96 -11.40
C MET A 375 9.31 -22.00 -11.35
N GLY A 376 10.51 -21.56 -11.70
CA GLY A 376 11.73 -22.26 -11.34
C GLY A 376 11.77 -22.34 -9.83
N LYS A 377 12.32 -23.43 -9.31
CA LYS A 377 12.58 -23.59 -7.87
C LYS A 377 13.19 -22.29 -7.34
N LYS A 378 12.63 -21.77 -6.22
CA LYS A 378 13.13 -20.61 -5.47
C LYS A 378 14.65 -20.77 -5.35
N LYS A 379 15.42 -20.03 -6.17
CA LYS A 379 16.87 -20.02 -6.03
C LYS A 379 17.10 -19.29 -4.72
N GLU A 380 17.75 -19.95 -3.76
CA GLU A 380 18.09 -19.30 -2.49
C GLU A 380 18.78 -17.96 -2.80
N PRO A 381 18.37 -16.87 -2.15
CA PRO A 381 18.96 -15.58 -2.41
C PRO A 381 20.44 -15.65 -2.03
N ASP A 382 21.32 -15.47 -3.02
CA ASP A 382 22.76 -15.39 -2.82
C ASP A 382 23.08 -14.01 -2.23
N ILE A 383 22.70 -13.81 -0.96
CA ILE A 383 22.94 -12.57 -0.23
C ILE A 383 24.40 -12.57 0.21
N PRO A 384 25.21 -11.56 -0.15
CA PRO A 384 26.58 -11.47 0.31
C PRO A 384 26.67 -11.50 1.83
N LYS A 385 27.72 -12.14 2.37
CA LYS A 385 27.86 -12.41 3.81
C LYS A 385 27.75 -11.15 4.67
N GLU A 386 28.23 -10.00 4.20
CA GLU A 386 28.14 -8.73 4.92
C GLU A 386 26.71 -8.21 5.10
N TYR A 387 25.75 -8.65 4.27
CA TYR A 387 24.35 -8.23 4.29
C TYR A 387 23.40 -9.25 4.89
N LEU A 388 23.88 -10.45 5.27
CA LEU A 388 23.06 -11.45 5.97
C LEU A 388 22.45 -10.91 7.27
N LYS A 389 23.11 -9.96 7.94
CA LYS A 389 22.58 -9.29 9.14
C LYS A 389 21.36 -8.39 8.88
N LEU A 390 21.09 -8.07 7.61
CA LEU A 390 19.96 -7.23 7.18
C LEU A 390 18.85 -8.08 6.54
N TYR A 391 18.92 -9.40 6.67
CA TYR A 391 17.97 -10.33 6.08
C TYR A 391 17.62 -11.46 7.04
N GLU A 392 16.32 -11.66 7.27
CA GLU A 392 15.82 -12.84 7.99
C GLU A 392 14.63 -13.45 7.26
N GLU A 393 14.71 -14.74 6.97
CA GLU A 393 13.59 -15.48 6.36
C GLU A 393 12.59 -15.90 7.43
N LYS A 394 11.33 -15.50 7.26
CA LYS A 394 10.20 -15.96 8.09
C LYS A 394 8.94 -16.02 7.25
N ASN A 395 8.09 -17.02 7.50
CA ASN A 395 6.82 -17.17 6.79
C ASN A 395 5.94 -15.93 6.93
N GLY A 396 5.45 -15.40 5.79
CA GLY A 396 4.65 -14.17 5.73
C GLY A 396 5.47 -12.88 5.58
N TYR A 397 6.79 -12.98 5.48
CA TYR A 397 7.70 -11.85 5.32
C TYR A 397 8.53 -12.00 4.04
N ALA A 398 8.75 -10.89 3.36
CA ALA A 398 9.79 -10.81 2.33
C ALA A 398 11.16 -10.69 2.99
N ASN A 399 11.22 -9.95 4.11
CA ASN A 399 12.39 -9.83 4.97
C ASN A 399 11.97 -9.48 6.41
N TYR A 400 12.06 -10.44 7.33
CA TYR A 400 11.58 -10.27 8.71
C TYR A 400 12.46 -9.36 9.57
N TYR A 401 13.70 -9.10 9.17
CA TYR A 401 14.63 -8.19 9.85
C TYR A 401 13.99 -6.82 10.14
N PHE A 402 13.29 -6.25 9.15
CA PHE A 402 12.62 -4.94 9.31
C PHE A 402 11.46 -4.98 10.30
N ASN A 403 10.82 -6.14 10.47
CA ASN A 403 9.78 -6.30 11.48
C ASN A 403 10.37 -6.35 12.88
N GLN A 404 11.48 -7.07 13.08
CA GLN A 404 12.16 -7.14 14.38
C GLN A 404 12.63 -5.78 14.86
N ILE A 405 13.23 -4.96 13.97
CA ILE A 405 13.62 -3.58 14.31
C ILE A 405 12.40 -2.79 14.81
N ALA A 406 11.27 -2.89 14.11
CA ALA A 406 10.05 -2.20 14.51
C ALA A 406 9.53 -2.72 15.87
N GLN A 407 9.54 -4.03 16.09
CA GLN A 407 9.15 -4.65 17.36
C GLN A 407 10.02 -4.14 18.52
N ASP A 408 11.34 -4.17 18.37
CA ASP A 408 12.26 -3.73 19.43
C ASP A 408 12.06 -2.24 19.77
N ARG A 409 11.87 -1.38 18.76
CA ARG A 409 11.52 0.04 18.96
C ARG A 409 10.28 0.22 19.84
N PHE A 410 9.22 -0.56 19.64
CA PHE A 410 8.01 -0.43 20.47
C PHE A 410 8.21 -0.97 21.88
N LEU A 411 8.95 -2.07 22.03
CA LEU A 411 9.29 -2.61 23.33
C LEU A 411 10.11 -1.64 24.17
N GLU A 412 11.07 -0.93 23.56
CA GLU A 412 11.81 0.14 24.22
C GLU A 412 10.89 1.25 24.72
N THR A 413 9.83 1.61 23.98
CA THR A 413 8.87 2.62 24.43
C THR A 413 8.02 2.13 25.59
N ILE A 414 7.57 0.87 25.56
CA ILE A 414 6.80 0.27 26.65
C ILE A 414 7.66 0.18 27.92
N GLN A 415 8.94 -0.16 27.81
CA GLN A 415 9.87 -0.21 28.95
C GLN A 415 10.01 1.15 29.66
N ARG A 416 9.74 2.28 29.00
CA ARG A 416 9.72 3.61 29.63
C ARG A 416 8.54 3.80 30.59
N TRP A 417 7.58 2.87 30.59
CA TRP A 417 6.52 2.85 31.59
C TRP A 417 7.03 2.33 32.94
N GLY A 418 8.21 1.73 33.01
CA GLY A 418 8.82 1.21 34.23
C GLY A 418 9.05 -0.29 34.16
N ASP A 419 9.76 -0.82 35.16
CA ASP A 419 10.04 -2.26 35.25
C ASP A 419 8.86 -3.00 35.87
N PHE A 420 7.96 -3.50 35.01
CA PHE A 420 6.86 -4.38 35.43
C PHE A 420 7.29 -5.84 35.59
N SER A 421 8.41 -6.24 34.96
CA SER A 421 8.91 -7.61 35.01
C SER A 421 9.39 -8.00 36.41
N SER A 422 9.88 -7.03 37.18
CA SER A 422 10.29 -7.22 38.58
C SER A 422 9.14 -7.13 39.59
N LYS A 423 7.93 -6.77 39.17
CA LYS A 423 6.79 -6.57 40.07
C LYS A 423 6.11 -7.91 40.40
N PRO A 424 5.48 -8.03 41.58
CA PRO A 424 4.60 -9.16 41.89
C PRO A 424 3.54 -9.39 40.81
N ARG A 425 3.20 -10.68 40.58
CA ARG A 425 2.24 -11.08 39.54
C ARG A 425 0.78 -10.75 39.87
N MET A 426 0.46 -10.45 41.13
CA MET A 426 -0.89 -10.06 41.54
C MET A 426 -1.04 -8.55 41.54
N TRP A 427 -1.97 -8.03 40.73
CA TRP A 427 -2.18 -6.58 40.61
C TRP A 427 -3.57 -6.20 41.13
N ALA A 428 -3.65 -5.07 41.82
CA ALA A 428 -4.89 -4.44 42.23
C ALA A 428 -5.01 -3.07 41.56
N LEU A 429 -5.99 -2.92 40.68
CA LEU A 429 -6.30 -1.67 40.00
C LEU A 429 -7.64 -1.15 40.53
N ASP A 430 -7.64 0.05 41.08
CA ASP A 430 -8.86 0.71 41.54
C ASP A 430 -9.14 1.91 40.62
N ALA A 431 -10.36 1.99 40.10
CA ALA A 431 -10.80 3.06 39.20
C ALA A 431 -12.19 3.56 39.59
N THR A 432 -12.57 4.72 39.06
CA THR A 432 -13.92 5.27 39.19
C THR A 432 -14.48 5.54 37.81
N PHE A 433 -15.75 5.20 37.61
CA PHE A 433 -16.51 5.67 36.46
C PHE A 433 -16.70 7.20 36.54
N LYS A 434 -17.06 7.80 35.40
CA LYS A 434 -17.32 9.25 35.30
C LYS A 434 -18.40 9.76 36.27
N ASP A 435 -19.36 8.93 36.62
CA ASP A 435 -20.43 9.22 37.58
C ASP A 435 -20.01 9.03 39.05
N GLY A 436 -18.77 8.59 39.28
CA GLY A 436 -18.19 8.35 40.60
C GLY A 436 -18.34 6.91 41.10
N ALA A 437 -19.03 6.02 40.37
CA ALA A 437 -19.17 4.63 40.78
C ALA A 437 -17.80 3.92 40.84
N PRO A 438 -17.49 3.16 41.90
CA PRO A 438 -16.20 2.49 42.03
C PRO A 438 -16.12 1.21 41.19
N LEU A 439 -14.93 0.96 40.65
CA LEU A 439 -14.54 -0.29 39.99
C LEU A 439 -13.23 -0.79 40.58
N GLN A 440 -13.23 -2.01 41.11
CA GLN A 440 -12.02 -2.65 41.64
C GLN A 440 -11.68 -3.86 40.78
N ILE A 441 -10.49 -3.90 40.21
CA ILE A 441 -9.99 -5.01 39.41
C ILE A 441 -8.86 -5.70 40.17
N ARG A 442 -8.92 -7.02 40.25
CA ARG A 442 -7.89 -7.87 40.85
C ARG A 442 -7.42 -8.86 39.79
N MET A 443 -6.14 -8.77 39.42
CA MET A 443 -5.51 -9.60 38.40
C MET A 443 -4.59 -10.61 39.08
N GLN A 444 -5.05 -11.84 39.25
CA GLN A 444 -4.31 -12.95 39.84
C GLN A 444 -3.74 -13.86 38.73
N PRO A 445 -2.83 -14.79 39.03
CA PRO A 445 -2.27 -15.69 38.02
C PRO A 445 -3.31 -16.59 37.34
N GLU A 446 -4.35 -17.01 38.07
CA GLU A 446 -5.36 -17.95 37.59
C GLU A 446 -6.66 -17.28 37.11
N ALA A 447 -6.94 -16.06 37.57
CA ALA A 447 -8.17 -15.34 37.26
C ALA A 447 -8.01 -13.83 37.37
N ILE A 448 -8.83 -13.11 36.64
CA ILE A 448 -9.03 -11.67 36.80
C ILE A 448 -10.48 -11.41 37.18
N ALA A 449 -10.71 -10.56 38.18
CA ALA A 449 -12.04 -10.22 38.67
C ALA A 449 -12.25 -8.71 38.71
N ALA A 450 -13.44 -8.26 38.32
CA ALA A 450 -13.93 -6.90 38.49
C ALA A 450 -15.07 -6.88 39.50
N LYS A 451 -14.99 -5.99 40.49
CA LYS A 451 -16.04 -5.71 41.46
C LYS A 451 -16.59 -4.32 41.23
N PHE A 452 -17.92 -4.25 41.09
CA PHE A 452 -18.69 -3.02 40.93
C PHE A 452 -19.39 -2.68 42.25
N GLU A 453 -20.08 -1.55 42.29
CA GLU A 453 -20.98 -1.24 43.42
C GLU A 453 -22.08 -2.31 43.57
N GLN A 454 -22.59 -2.82 42.45
CA GLN A 454 -23.56 -3.90 42.40
C GLN A 454 -23.02 -5.03 41.51
N GLY A 455 -22.60 -6.13 42.14
CA GLY A 455 -22.16 -7.34 41.46
C GLY A 455 -20.66 -7.39 41.17
N PHE A 456 -20.27 -8.47 40.49
CA PHE A 456 -18.89 -8.76 40.13
C PHE A 456 -18.86 -9.54 38.80
N ALA A 457 -17.75 -9.47 38.10
CA ALA A 457 -17.45 -10.27 36.91
C ALA A 457 -16.10 -10.97 37.12
N VAL A 458 -15.96 -12.20 36.65
CA VAL A 458 -14.73 -12.99 36.76
C VAL A 458 -14.43 -13.63 35.42
N LEU A 459 -13.16 -13.62 35.05
CA LEU A 459 -12.62 -14.35 33.92
C LEU A 459 -11.51 -15.28 34.43
N GLU A 460 -11.68 -16.58 34.22
CA GLU A 460 -10.68 -17.60 34.51
C GLU A 460 -9.67 -17.68 33.36
N LEU A 461 -8.37 -17.60 33.66
CA LEU A 461 -7.31 -17.56 32.63
C LEU A 461 -6.91 -18.93 32.11
N GLY A 462 -7.33 -20.01 32.78
CA GLY A 462 -7.12 -21.39 32.34
C GLY A 462 -8.24 -21.95 31.45
N GLY A 463 -9.32 -21.19 31.22
CA GLY A 463 -10.49 -21.60 30.47
C GLY A 463 -10.67 -20.88 29.14
N GLU A 464 -11.87 -20.95 28.57
CA GLU A 464 -12.26 -20.15 27.41
C GLU A 464 -12.43 -18.68 27.81
N PHE A 465 -11.92 -17.78 26.96
CA PHE A 465 -12.07 -16.35 27.18
C PHE A 465 -13.50 -15.90 26.92
N THR A 466 -14.09 -15.19 27.88
CA THR A 466 -15.45 -14.64 27.78
C THR A 466 -15.43 -13.12 27.67
N ALA A 467 -16.52 -12.54 27.14
CA ALA A 467 -16.69 -11.09 26.95
C ALA A 467 -16.96 -10.34 28.26
N GLU A 468 -16.33 -10.73 29.37
CA GLU A 468 -16.55 -10.15 30.69
C GLU A 468 -15.79 -8.83 30.90
N PRO A 469 -16.39 -7.84 31.58
CA PRO A 469 -17.79 -7.78 32.02
C PRO A 469 -18.76 -7.66 30.85
N MET A 470 -20.01 -8.10 31.01
CA MET A 470 -21.05 -7.99 29.97
C MET A 470 -21.03 -6.63 29.23
N ASP A 471 -21.22 -6.70 27.90
CA ASP A 471 -21.21 -5.59 26.94
C ASP A 471 -19.87 -4.85 26.78
N SER A 472 -18.81 -5.24 27.50
CA SER A 472 -17.48 -4.60 27.35
C SER A 472 -16.66 -5.10 26.16
N GLY A 473 -17.09 -6.20 25.53
CA GLY A 473 -16.32 -6.91 24.51
C GLY A 473 -15.13 -7.72 25.06
N GLY A 474 -15.04 -7.90 26.38
CA GLY A 474 -13.93 -8.61 27.03
C GLY A 474 -12.87 -7.70 27.67
N LEU A 475 -13.29 -6.69 28.44
CA LEU A 475 -12.38 -5.79 29.16
C LEU A 475 -11.39 -6.55 30.05
N LEU A 476 -11.85 -7.61 30.74
CA LEU A 476 -10.97 -8.40 31.60
C LEU A 476 -9.87 -9.11 30.80
N ALA A 477 -10.22 -9.70 29.65
CA ALA A 477 -9.24 -10.31 28.77
C ALA A 477 -8.25 -9.27 28.23
N SER A 478 -8.75 -8.10 27.81
CA SER A 478 -7.92 -7.01 27.28
C SER A 478 -6.92 -6.46 28.30
N LEU A 479 -7.35 -6.32 29.57
CA LEU A 479 -6.45 -5.90 30.66
C LEU A 479 -5.40 -6.97 31.01
N GLU A 480 -5.75 -8.26 30.93
CA GLU A 480 -4.76 -9.33 31.06
C GLU A 480 -3.73 -9.28 29.93
N GLN A 481 -4.15 -9.07 28.67
CA GLN A 481 -3.20 -8.89 27.56
C GLN A 481 -2.28 -7.68 27.81
N LEU A 482 -2.79 -6.57 28.36
CA LEU A 482 -1.98 -5.38 28.69
C LEU A 482 -0.96 -5.70 29.78
N LYS A 483 -1.38 -6.38 30.84
CA LYS A 483 -0.48 -6.84 31.91
C LYS A 483 0.64 -7.71 31.35
N GLN A 484 0.32 -8.66 30.47
CA GLN A 484 1.32 -9.57 29.91
C GLN A 484 2.25 -8.87 28.91
N LEU A 485 1.75 -7.90 28.14
CA LEU A 485 2.59 -7.02 27.31
C LEU A 485 3.61 -6.25 28.15
N LEU A 486 3.23 -5.81 29.35
CA LEU A 486 4.10 -5.06 30.25
C LEU A 486 5.13 -5.95 30.97
N ILE A 487 4.78 -7.19 31.31
CA ILE A 487 5.63 -8.10 32.08
C ILE A 487 6.58 -8.91 31.19
N ASP A 488 6.04 -9.56 30.15
CA ASP A 488 6.76 -10.56 29.36
C ASP A 488 6.22 -10.63 27.91
N PRO A 489 6.44 -9.56 27.12
CA PRO A 489 5.84 -9.43 25.80
C PRO A 489 6.38 -10.41 24.76
N LYS A 490 7.58 -10.99 24.92
CA LYS A 490 8.16 -11.87 23.92
C LYS A 490 7.81 -13.36 24.15
N ASP A 491 7.67 -13.80 25.40
CA ASP A 491 7.46 -15.22 25.69
C ASP A 491 5.99 -15.57 25.96
N TYR A 492 5.14 -14.61 26.36
CA TYR A 492 3.74 -14.89 26.65
C TYR A 492 2.89 -15.17 25.40
N PHE A 493 3.09 -14.40 24.33
CA PHE A 493 2.26 -14.44 23.13
C PHE A 493 2.78 -15.45 22.09
N THR A 494 1.86 -16.13 21.41
CA THR A 494 2.21 -17.09 20.33
C THR A 494 2.55 -16.37 19.03
N GLU A 495 1.96 -15.20 18.80
CA GLU A 495 2.38 -14.29 17.74
C GLU A 495 2.64 -12.90 18.32
N PHE A 496 3.69 -12.24 17.83
CA PHE A 496 4.07 -10.88 18.18
C PHE A 496 4.71 -10.24 16.95
N TYR A 497 4.02 -9.31 16.30
CA TYR A 497 4.53 -8.70 15.07
C TYR A 497 4.01 -7.30 14.79
N TYR A 498 4.87 -6.50 14.15
CA TYR A 498 4.49 -5.17 13.67
C TYR A 498 3.74 -5.30 12.34
N VAL A 499 2.67 -4.51 12.16
CA VAL A 499 1.81 -4.58 10.99
C VAL A 499 2.19 -3.56 9.92
N GLY A 500 2.62 -2.38 10.33
CA GLY A 500 2.58 -1.14 9.53
C GLY A 500 1.75 -0.07 10.25
N SER A 501 1.27 0.92 9.50
CA SER A 501 0.41 1.97 10.04
C SER A 501 -0.96 2.00 9.37
N GLU A 502 -1.99 2.41 10.11
CA GLU A 502 -3.36 2.53 9.62
C GLU A 502 -4.09 3.69 10.33
N PRO A 503 -5.22 4.18 9.79
CA PRO A 503 -6.03 5.19 10.48
C PRO A 503 -6.63 4.62 11.77
N LEU A 504 -6.40 5.30 12.90
CA LEU A 504 -7.00 4.91 14.18
C LEU A 504 -8.53 4.91 14.07
N ASP A 505 -9.18 3.82 14.46
CA ASP A 505 -10.64 3.66 14.35
C ASP A 505 -11.21 3.90 12.93
N GLY A 506 -10.38 3.69 11.90
CA GLY A 506 -10.75 3.78 10.49
C GLY A 506 -10.82 5.20 9.90
N GLN A 507 -10.77 6.24 10.73
CA GLN A 507 -10.88 7.65 10.28
C GLN A 507 -9.99 8.64 11.04
N GLY A 508 -9.30 8.20 12.10
CA GLY A 508 -8.44 9.04 12.93
C GLY A 508 -7.04 9.27 12.34
N GLU A 509 -6.14 9.78 13.19
CA GLU A 509 -4.72 9.93 12.84
C GLU A 509 -4.10 8.57 12.46
N ARG A 510 -3.06 8.60 11.63
CA ARG A 510 -2.31 7.37 11.33
C ARG A 510 -1.56 6.93 12.57
N VAL A 511 -1.71 5.66 12.91
CA VAL A 511 -1.07 5.03 14.05
C VAL A 511 -0.34 3.79 13.60
N ASP A 512 0.81 3.53 14.23
CA ASP A 512 1.54 2.30 14.07
C ASP A 512 0.84 1.17 14.83
N VAL A 513 0.79 -0.02 14.25
CA VAL A 513 0.06 -1.16 14.83
C VAL A 513 0.97 -2.34 15.08
N LEU A 514 0.95 -2.85 16.31
CA LEU A 514 1.53 -4.12 16.69
C LEU A 514 0.39 -5.11 16.97
N VAL A 515 0.53 -6.36 16.52
CA VAL A 515 -0.43 -7.42 16.80
C VAL A 515 0.21 -8.47 17.69
N THR A 516 -0.54 -8.88 18.70
CA THR A 516 -0.22 -10.02 19.55
C THR A 516 -1.35 -11.04 19.52
N THR A 517 -1.01 -12.31 19.65
CA THR A 517 -1.99 -13.41 19.70
C THR A 517 -1.71 -14.35 20.85
N LYS A 518 -2.77 -14.80 21.54
CA LYS A 518 -2.72 -15.83 22.58
C LYS A 518 -3.95 -16.72 22.48
N GLY A 519 -3.79 -17.93 21.93
CA GLY A 519 -4.94 -18.78 21.63
C GLY A 519 -5.83 -18.11 20.57
N LEU A 520 -7.09 -17.84 20.91
CA LEU A 520 -8.02 -17.11 20.05
C LEU A 520 -7.98 -15.58 20.28
N LEU A 521 -7.34 -15.12 21.35
CA LEU A 521 -7.22 -13.68 21.62
C LEU A 521 -6.29 -13.03 20.61
N ILE A 522 -6.78 -11.98 19.97
CA ILE A 522 -5.99 -11.12 19.08
C ILE A 522 -6.07 -9.69 19.61
N SER A 523 -4.93 -9.12 19.98
CA SER A 523 -4.83 -7.73 20.40
C SER A 523 -4.07 -6.90 19.38
N ARG A 524 -4.65 -5.76 19.00
CA ARG A 524 -4.05 -4.74 18.13
C ARG A 524 -3.67 -3.55 19.01
N TRP A 525 -2.38 -3.30 19.16
CA TRP A 525 -1.82 -2.22 19.97
C TRP A 525 -1.50 -1.03 19.08
N TYR A 526 -1.96 0.15 19.47
CA TYR A 526 -1.85 1.37 18.66
C TYR A 526 -0.81 2.31 19.25
N PHE A 527 0.15 2.71 18.42
CA PHE A 527 1.22 3.63 18.80
C PHE A 527 1.15 4.90 17.94
N GLN A 528 1.28 6.06 18.56
CA GLN A 528 1.36 7.32 17.84
C GLN A 528 2.69 7.39 17.06
N GLN A 529 2.65 7.75 15.77
CA GLN A 529 3.84 7.67 14.90
C GLN A 529 4.97 8.62 15.32
N GLU A 530 4.65 9.83 15.76
CA GLU A 530 5.66 10.84 16.13
C GLU A 530 6.31 10.56 17.48
N SER A 531 5.51 10.27 18.51
CA SER A 531 5.99 10.10 19.87
C SER A 531 6.38 8.65 20.21
N GLY A 532 5.88 7.69 19.42
CA GLY A 532 5.95 6.26 19.72
C GLY A 532 5.09 5.84 20.91
N ALA A 533 4.26 6.73 21.47
CA ALA A 533 3.46 6.43 22.66
C ALA A 533 2.38 5.37 22.36
N LEU A 534 2.26 4.38 23.25
CA LEU A 534 1.14 3.43 23.23
C LEU A 534 -0.14 4.15 23.68
N ILE A 535 -1.14 4.24 22.81
CA ILE A 535 -2.36 5.03 23.02
C ILE A 535 -3.63 4.18 23.11
N GLY A 536 -3.54 2.87 22.91
CA GLY A 536 -4.69 1.98 23.10
C GLY A 536 -4.48 0.58 22.58
N VAL A 537 -5.52 -0.23 22.74
CA VAL A 537 -5.59 -1.62 22.29
C VAL A 537 -7.01 -1.97 21.84
N ASP A 538 -7.14 -2.76 20.78
CA ASP A 538 -8.37 -3.47 20.43
C ASP A 538 -8.15 -4.96 20.60
N THR A 539 -8.92 -5.61 21.47
CA THR A 539 -8.83 -7.04 21.75
C THR A 539 -10.09 -7.75 21.25
N VAL A 540 -9.90 -8.74 20.39
CA VAL A 540 -10.94 -9.64 19.89
C VAL A 540 -10.78 -10.98 20.62
N ILE A 541 -11.87 -11.48 21.20
CA ILE A 541 -11.86 -12.76 21.94
C ILE A 541 -12.24 -13.96 21.07
N ASP A 542 -13.15 -13.75 20.11
CA ASP A 542 -13.63 -14.72 19.12
C ASP A 542 -14.30 -13.98 17.95
N GLU A 543 -14.88 -14.73 17.01
CA GLU A 543 -15.55 -14.18 15.82
C GLU A 543 -16.98 -13.69 16.08
N GLU A 544 -17.58 -14.07 17.21
CA GLU A 544 -18.99 -13.79 17.53
C GLU A 544 -19.15 -12.45 18.24
N HIS A 545 -18.16 -12.05 19.04
CA HIS A 545 -18.19 -10.82 19.82
C HIS A 545 -17.57 -9.63 19.09
N ASP A 546 -18.03 -8.44 19.47
CA ASP A 546 -17.35 -7.19 19.13
C ASP A 546 -16.06 -7.04 19.94
N SER A 547 -15.05 -6.40 19.34
CA SER A 547 -13.77 -6.15 20.01
C SER A 547 -13.92 -5.23 21.22
N CYS A 548 -13.25 -5.54 22.33
CA CYS A 548 -13.01 -4.58 23.40
C CYS A 548 -11.96 -3.56 22.95
N LYS A 549 -12.39 -2.31 22.73
CA LYS A 549 -11.52 -1.20 22.37
C LYS A 549 -11.21 -0.36 23.60
N ILE A 550 -9.94 -0.25 23.98
CA ILE A 550 -9.47 0.60 25.08
C ILE A 550 -8.59 1.70 24.49
N ARG A 551 -8.89 2.96 24.83
CA ARG A 551 -8.03 4.11 24.54
C ARG A 551 -7.44 4.65 25.84
N PHE A 552 -6.14 4.92 25.81
CA PHE A 552 -5.37 5.35 26.97
C PHE A 552 -5.32 6.87 27.04
N GLY A 553 -5.66 7.42 28.19
CA GLY A 553 -5.45 8.84 28.50
C GLY A 553 -4.01 9.12 28.92
N GLU A 554 -3.83 10.25 29.61
CA GLU A 554 -2.52 10.68 30.08
C GLU A 554 -1.87 9.66 31.02
N MET A 555 -0.55 9.49 30.90
CA MET A 555 0.24 8.65 31.78
C MET A 555 0.47 9.33 33.13
N ARG A 556 0.34 8.59 34.23
CA ARG A 556 0.71 9.04 35.59
C ARG A 556 1.54 7.99 36.31
N ASP A 557 2.40 8.44 37.23
CA ASP A 557 3.12 7.54 38.12
C ASP A 557 2.17 6.95 39.18
N LEU A 558 1.97 5.64 39.14
CA LEU A 558 1.21 4.84 40.09
C LEU A 558 2.14 3.74 40.63
N ASP A 559 2.51 3.82 41.91
CA ASP A 559 3.36 2.83 42.59
C ASP A 559 4.73 2.57 41.91
N GLY A 560 5.36 3.66 41.46
CA GLY A 560 6.71 3.65 40.86
C GLY A 560 6.77 3.19 39.41
N VAL A 561 5.62 3.05 38.73
CA VAL A 561 5.51 2.82 37.29
C VAL A 561 4.56 3.84 36.68
N LYS A 562 4.71 4.15 35.40
CA LYS A 562 3.74 4.93 34.64
C LYS A 562 2.63 4.02 34.14
N PHE A 563 1.39 4.47 34.33
CA PHE A 563 0.21 3.78 33.83
C PHE A 563 -0.83 4.80 33.33
N PRO A 564 -1.71 4.45 32.37
CA PRO A 564 -2.76 5.35 31.91
C PRO A 564 -3.69 5.75 33.06
N SER A 565 -3.85 7.04 33.27
CA SER A 565 -4.76 7.58 34.30
C SER A 565 -6.22 7.54 33.90
N ARG A 566 -6.51 7.31 32.62
CA ARG A 566 -7.86 7.11 32.09
C ARG A 566 -7.88 5.99 31.06
N LEU A 567 -8.92 5.16 31.12
CA LEU A 567 -9.23 4.15 30.12
C LEU A 567 -10.63 4.43 29.56
N THR A 568 -10.73 4.68 28.26
CA THR A 568 -12.03 4.77 27.57
C THR A 568 -12.29 3.44 26.88
N VAL A 569 -13.34 2.74 27.32
CA VAL A 569 -13.68 1.38 26.87
C VAL A 569 -14.92 1.43 25.98
N ARG A 570 -14.83 0.82 24.79
CA ARG A 570 -15.91 0.71 23.82
C ARG A 570 -16.05 -0.73 23.29
N SER A 571 -17.28 -1.09 22.94
CA SER A 571 -17.59 -2.35 22.24
C SER A 571 -18.75 -2.10 21.28
N GLY A 572 -18.75 -2.73 20.10
CA GLY A 572 -19.81 -2.55 19.09
C GLY A 572 -20.02 -1.11 18.61
N GLY A 573 -19.02 -0.23 18.79
CA GLY A 573 -19.13 1.21 18.53
C GLY A 573 -19.77 2.03 19.66
N GLN A 574 -20.27 1.38 20.71
CA GLN A 574 -20.88 2.02 21.88
C GLN A 574 -19.85 2.25 23.00
N LEU A 575 -20.05 3.32 23.78
CA LEU A 575 -19.25 3.57 24.98
C LEU A 575 -19.73 2.63 26.09
N TRP A 576 -18.83 1.79 26.59
CA TRP A 576 -19.08 0.98 27.78
C TRP A 576 -18.76 1.78 29.05
N GLY A 577 -17.64 2.50 29.08
CA GLY A 577 -17.28 3.33 30.23
C GLY A 577 -16.02 4.16 30.04
N GLU A 578 -15.95 5.28 30.77
CA GLU A 578 -14.73 6.06 31.00
C GLU A 578 -14.28 5.80 32.44
N LEU A 579 -13.11 5.19 32.59
CA LEU A 579 -12.54 4.79 33.88
C LEU A 579 -11.39 5.70 34.23
N ASP A 580 -11.50 6.49 35.30
CA ASP A 580 -10.38 7.22 35.87
C ASP A 580 -9.64 6.30 36.85
N VAL A 581 -8.40 5.92 36.52
CA VAL A 581 -7.57 5.02 37.32
C VAL A 581 -7.03 5.78 38.52
N THR A 582 -7.45 5.36 39.71
CA THR A 582 -7.11 6.01 40.99
C THR A 582 -5.90 5.38 41.66
N SER A 583 -5.70 4.07 41.50
CA SER A 583 -4.50 3.38 41.98
C SER A 583 -4.20 2.11 41.19
N LEU A 584 -2.91 1.76 41.14
CA LEU A 584 -2.39 0.48 40.71
C LEU A 584 -1.41 0.01 41.79
N LYS A 585 -1.61 -1.18 42.35
CA LYS A 585 -0.77 -1.75 43.40
C LYS A 585 -0.33 -3.16 43.01
N PHE A 586 0.89 -3.51 43.41
CA PHE A 586 1.44 -4.86 43.23
C PHE A 586 1.44 -5.60 44.57
N LEU A 587 0.79 -6.75 44.61
CA LEU A 587 0.51 -7.49 45.84
C LEU A 587 1.41 -8.72 45.94
N ASP A 588 2.06 -8.89 47.09
CA ASP A 588 2.81 -10.12 47.39
C ASP A 588 1.87 -11.27 47.72
N PRO A 589 2.19 -12.52 47.31
CA PRO A 589 1.43 -13.74 47.66
C PRO A 589 1.19 -13.88 49.16
N ASP A 590 2.14 -13.43 49.97
CA ASP A 590 2.14 -13.56 51.43
C ASP A 590 1.49 -12.37 52.16
N SER A 591 1.04 -11.34 51.43
CA SER A 591 0.35 -10.21 52.03
C SER A 591 -1.06 -10.64 52.48
N LYS A 592 -1.23 -10.83 53.79
CA LYS A 592 -2.53 -11.10 54.42
C LYS A 592 -3.46 -9.89 54.28
N GLY A 593 -4.08 -9.74 53.12
CA GLY A 593 -5.20 -8.81 52.88
C GLY A 593 -6.31 -9.59 52.19
N SER A 594 -7.44 -9.75 52.88
CA SER A 594 -8.58 -10.58 52.48
C SER A 594 -9.07 -10.33 51.04
N PRO A 595 -9.62 -11.37 50.36
CA PRO A 595 -10.08 -11.34 48.97
C PRO A 595 -11.19 -10.30 48.70
#